data_AF-A0A2T5G3T0-F1
#
_entry.id   AF-A0A2T5G3T0-F1
#
_cell.length_a   1.000
_cell.length_b   1.000
_cell.length_c   1.000
_cell.angle_alpha   90.00
_cell.angle_beta   90.00
_cell.angle_gamma   90.00
#
_symmetry.space_group_name_H-M   'P 1'
#
loop_
_entity.id
_entity.type
_entity.pdbx_description
1 polymer ?
#
loop_
_entity_poly.entity_id
_entity_poly.type
_entity_poly.pdbx_seq_one_letter_code
_entity_poly.pdbx_strand_id
1 'polypeptide(L)'
;MTRRKFILAIAFFVLLILILPLSFILISARASQRVTVKQVEVTLPNMPPELDGLTIAHLSDLHFGFGLYTNIRAVEDVTALVRALNAELIVYTGDLLDHTADPKLSETSILKGLHAPLGVYAVLGNLGL
;
A
#
# COMPACT_ATOMS: atom_id res chain seq x y z
N MET A 1 24.34 -45.92 10.28
CA MET A 1 23.39 -44.92 10.85
C MET A 1 22.31 -45.67 11.62
N THR A 2 21.94 -45.28 12.85
CA THR A 2 20.91 -46.00 13.63
C THR A 2 19.49 -45.59 13.22
N ARG A 3 18.50 -46.50 13.30
CA ARG A 3 17.08 -46.22 12.94
C ARG A 3 16.55 -44.94 13.61
N ARG A 4 16.92 -44.72 14.87
CA ARG A 4 16.59 -43.49 15.63
C ARG A 4 17.14 -42.21 14.97
N LYS A 5 18.40 -42.23 14.51
CA LYS A 5 19.01 -41.07 13.82
C LYS A 5 18.34 -40.80 12.47
N PHE A 6 17.89 -41.85 11.78
CA PHE A 6 17.16 -41.71 10.51
C PHE A 6 15.76 -41.10 10.69
N ILE A 7 14.99 -41.58 11.68
CA ILE A 7 13.65 -41.04 11.99
C ILE A 7 13.74 -39.58 12.43
N LEU A 8 14.71 -39.24 13.28
CA LEU A 8 14.91 -37.86 13.73
C LEU A 8 15.31 -36.93 12.56
N ALA A 9 16.12 -37.41 11.62
CA ALA A 9 16.47 -36.63 10.43
C ALA A 9 15.24 -36.34 9.55
N ILE A 10 14.40 -37.35 9.30
CA ILE A 10 13.16 -37.16 8.53
C ILE A 10 12.23 -36.17 9.24
N ALA A 11 11.99 -36.35 10.54
CA ALA A 11 11.13 -35.45 11.31
C ALA A 11 11.65 -34.00 11.27
N PHE A 12 12.98 -33.81 11.34
CA PHE A 12 13.60 -32.50 11.21
C PHE A 12 13.34 -31.88 9.83
N PHE A 13 13.55 -32.61 8.74
CA PHE A 13 13.30 -32.09 7.39
C PHE A 13 11.81 -31.80 7.12
N VAL A 14 10.90 -32.66 7.60
CA VAL A 14 9.45 -32.43 7.52
C VAL A 14 9.08 -31.15 8.27
N LEU A 15 9.61 -30.96 9.48
CA LEU A 15 9.37 -29.75 10.26
C LEU A 15 9.90 -28.50 9.51
N LEU A 16 11.07 -28.61 8.89
CA LEU A 16 11.69 -27.54 8.11
C LEU A 16 10.83 -27.14 6.90
N ILE A 17 10.31 -28.13 6.17
CA ILE A 17 9.40 -27.96 5.03
C ILE A 17 8.07 -27.33 5.43
N LEU A 18 7.59 -27.56 6.66
CA LEU A 18 6.35 -26.95 7.15
C LEU A 18 6.57 -25.54 7.70
N ILE A 19 7.63 -25.34 8.48
CA ILE A 19 7.88 -24.07 9.17
C ILE A 19 8.37 -22.99 8.21
N LEU A 20 9.28 -23.30 7.29
CA LEU A 20 9.83 -22.27 6.39
C LEU A 20 8.77 -21.56 5.53
N PRO A 21 7.93 -22.26 4.74
CA PRO A 21 6.91 -21.59 3.93
C PRO A 21 5.87 -20.88 4.80
N LEU A 22 5.46 -21.46 5.94
CA LEU A 22 4.53 -20.79 6.85
C LEU A 22 5.13 -19.50 7.41
N SER A 23 6.39 -19.54 7.85
CA SER A 23 7.10 -18.36 8.33
C SER A 23 7.28 -17.31 7.23
N PHE A 24 7.56 -17.75 6.00
CA PHE A 24 7.68 -16.87 4.84
C PHE A 24 6.34 -16.18 4.52
N ILE A 25 5.23 -16.90 4.55
CA ILE A 25 3.88 -16.34 4.35
C ILE A 25 3.56 -15.33 5.45
N LEU A 26 3.82 -15.65 6.72
CA LEU A 26 3.55 -14.76 7.84
C LEU A 26 4.42 -13.49 7.83
N ILE A 27 5.71 -13.62 7.50
CA ILE A 27 6.62 -12.48 7.36
C ILE A 27 6.21 -11.61 6.17
N SER A 28 5.95 -12.23 5.01
CA SER A 28 5.53 -11.53 3.80
C SER A 28 4.23 -10.78 4.01
N ALA A 29 3.23 -11.43 4.63
CA ALA A 29 1.94 -10.80 4.93
C ALA A 29 2.08 -9.58 5.86
N ARG A 30 3.02 -9.61 6.82
CA ARG A 30 3.30 -8.44 7.67
C ARG A 30 4.09 -7.36 6.94
N ALA A 31 5.03 -7.75 6.09
CA ALA A 31 5.86 -6.81 5.33
C ALA A 31 5.03 -6.01 4.31
N SER A 32 4.09 -6.67 3.63
CA SER A 32 3.22 -6.05 2.63
C SER A 32 2.16 -5.11 3.21
N GLN A 33 2.03 -5.00 4.53
CA GLN A 33 1.14 -4.03 5.20
C GLN A 33 1.82 -2.68 5.48
N ARG A 34 3.12 -2.52 5.16
CA ARG A 34 3.85 -1.29 5.43
C ARG A 34 3.83 -0.37 4.22
N VAL A 35 2.94 0.60 4.25
CA VAL A 35 3.02 1.75 3.33
C VAL A 35 4.22 2.60 3.72
N THR A 36 5.10 2.84 2.75
CA THR A 36 6.33 3.61 2.95
C THR A 36 6.25 4.89 2.12
N VAL A 37 6.55 6.02 2.75
CA VAL A 37 6.66 7.30 2.05
C VAL A 37 8.03 7.37 1.39
N LYS A 38 8.05 7.59 0.09
CA LYS A 38 9.27 7.93 -0.65
C LYS A 38 9.20 9.40 -1.05
N GLN A 39 10.14 10.20 -0.55
CA GLN A 39 10.32 11.59 -0.98
C GLN A 39 11.23 11.62 -2.20
N VAL A 40 10.79 12.30 -3.25
CA VAL A 40 11.54 12.47 -4.50
C VAL A 40 11.50 13.94 -4.85
N GLU A 41 12.68 14.54 -4.98
CA GLU A 41 12.84 15.89 -5.51
C GLU A 41 12.88 15.82 -7.03
N VAL A 42 12.06 16.62 -7.70
CA VAL A 42 11.94 16.65 -9.15
C VAL A 42 12.36 18.02 -9.65
N THR A 43 13.49 18.09 -10.35
CA THR A 43 13.97 19.32 -10.98
C THR A 43 13.58 19.35 -12.46
N LEU A 44 12.86 20.39 -12.88
CA LEU A 44 12.46 20.58 -14.27
C LEU A 44 13.19 21.79 -14.89
N PRO A 45 13.73 21.68 -16.12
CA PRO A 45 14.53 22.75 -16.74
C PRO A 45 13.82 24.11 -16.91
N ASN A 46 12.49 24.11 -16.96
CA ASN A 46 11.66 25.30 -17.17
C ASN A 46 10.55 25.40 -16.11
N MET A 47 10.87 25.05 -14.86
CA MET A 47 9.93 25.16 -13.74
C MET A 47 9.53 26.64 -13.54
N PRO A 48 8.24 26.99 -13.59
CA PRO A 48 7.78 28.31 -13.18
C PRO A 48 8.21 28.59 -11.73
N PRO A 49 8.77 29.78 -11.41
CA PRO A 49 9.21 30.10 -10.06
C PRO A 49 8.12 29.96 -9.00
N GLU A 50 6.85 30.14 -9.38
CA GLU A 50 5.69 30.01 -8.50
C GLU A 50 5.42 28.56 -8.08
N LEU A 51 5.98 27.57 -8.79
CA LEU A 51 5.85 26.14 -8.47
C LEU A 51 7.09 25.58 -7.78
N ASP A 52 8.15 26.38 -7.61
CA ASP A 52 9.34 25.94 -6.89
C ASP A 52 9.00 25.67 -5.41
N GLY A 53 9.40 24.50 -4.92
CA GLY A 53 9.03 24.03 -3.59
C GLY A 53 7.62 23.44 -3.46
N LEU A 54 6.82 23.38 -4.54
CA LEU A 54 5.49 22.76 -4.52
C LEU A 54 5.59 21.30 -4.06
N THR A 55 4.81 20.95 -3.05
CA THR A 55 4.74 19.57 -2.54
C THR A 55 3.51 18.82 -3.04
N ILE A 56 3.74 17.64 -3.61
CA ILE A 56 2.68 16.75 -4.12
C ILE A 56 2.73 15.42 -3.39
N ALA A 57 1.65 15.06 -2.70
CA ALA A 57 1.43 13.70 -2.22
C ALA A 57 0.80 12.89 -3.35
N HIS A 58 1.60 12.02 -3.96
CA HIS A 58 1.18 11.17 -5.08
C HIS A 58 0.96 9.74 -4.61
N LEU A 59 -0.25 9.22 -4.86
CA LEU A 59 -0.66 7.86 -4.59
C LEU A 59 -1.05 7.17 -5.89
N SER A 60 -0.62 5.92 -6.08
CA SER A 60 -0.92 5.15 -7.28
C SER A 60 -1.28 3.72 -6.95
N ASP A 61 -2.26 3.17 -7.70
CA ASP A 61 -2.60 1.74 -7.75
C ASP A 61 -2.70 1.07 -6.38
N LEU A 62 -3.48 1.67 -5.48
CA LEU A 62 -3.63 1.17 -4.11
C LEU A 62 -4.45 -0.12 -4.05
N HIS A 63 -5.34 -0.36 -5.04
CA HIS A 63 -6.20 -1.54 -5.12
C HIS A 63 -6.88 -1.88 -3.78
N PHE A 64 -7.47 -0.88 -3.11
CA PHE A 64 -8.19 -1.13 -1.88
C PHE A 64 -9.32 -2.13 -2.13
N GLY A 65 -9.45 -3.14 -1.27
CA GLY A 65 -10.36 -4.26 -1.49
C GLY A 65 -9.71 -5.56 -1.95
N PHE A 66 -8.45 -5.53 -2.43
CA PHE A 66 -7.73 -6.73 -2.83
C PHE A 66 -6.68 -7.18 -1.79
N GLY A 67 -6.59 -8.49 -1.55
CA GLY A 67 -5.57 -9.10 -0.71
C GLY A 67 -5.54 -8.58 0.73
N LEU A 68 -4.44 -7.95 1.13
CA LEU A 68 -4.21 -7.45 2.51
C LEU A 68 -4.77 -6.04 2.76
N TYR A 69 -5.29 -5.38 1.72
CA TYR A 69 -5.95 -4.07 1.77
C TYR A 69 -7.48 -4.18 1.74
N THR A 70 -8.00 -5.34 2.19
CA THR A 70 -9.42 -5.70 2.20
C THR A 70 -10.25 -5.02 3.29
N ASN A 71 -9.61 -4.33 4.24
CA ASN A 71 -10.28 -3.78 5.42
C ASN A 71 -10.09 -2.27 5.51
N ILE A 72 -11.13 -1.57 5.95
CA ILE A 72 -11.19 -0.11 6.14
C ILE A 72 -10.04 0.46 6.98
N ARG A 73 -9.47 -0.33 7.90
CA ARG A 73 -8.30 0.11 8.69
C ARG A 73 -7.09 0.44 7.81
N ALA A 74 -6.85 -0.32 6.75
CA ALA A 74 -5.72 -0.06 5.86
C ALA A 74 -5.91 1.25 5.08
N VAL A 75 -7.15 1.58 4.72
CA VAL A 75 -7.51 2.88 4.14
C VAL A 75 -7.24 4.00 5.15
N GLU A 76 -7.69 3.84 6.39
CA GLU A 76 -7.49 4.84 7.45
C GLU A 76 -6.00 5.08 7.73
N ASP A 77 -5.18 4.03 7.79
CA ASP A 77 -3.73 4.13 8.00
C ASP A 77 -3.05 4.91 6.86
N VAL A 78 -3.41 4.62 5.60
CA VAL A 78 -2.89 5.35 4.42
C VAL A 78 -3.33 6.80 4.44
N THR A 79 -4.61 7.06 4.66
CA THR A 79 -5.16 8.42 4.72
C THR A 79 -4.51 9.23 5.85
N ALA A 80 -4.26 8.61 7.01
CA ALA A 80 -3.57 9.27 8.12
C ALA A 80 -2.12 9.62 7.76
N LEU A 81 -1.42 8.71 7.08
CA LEU A 81 -0.05 8.94 6.60
C LEU A 81 0.00 10.06 5.57
N VAL A 82 -0.90 10.09 4.58
CA VAL A 82 -1.00 11.16 3.58
C VAL A 82 -1.26 12.50 4.24
N ARG A 83 -2.19 12.56 5.20
CA ARG A 83 -2.50 13.79 5.94
C ARG A 83 -1.28 14.31 6.70
N ALA A 84 -0.45 13.42 7.25
CA ALA A 84 0.75 13.81 7.97
C ALA A 84 1.85 14.43 7.06
N LEU A 85 1.78 14.21 5.74
CA LEU A 85 2.72 14.82 4.80
C LEU A 85 2.49 16.31 4.61
N ASN A 86 1.29 16.83 4.92
CA ASN A 86 0.91 18.24 4.73
C ASN A 86 1.25 18.78 3.33
N ALA A 87 1.08 17.96 2.29
CA ALA A 87 1.34 18.36 0.92
C ALA A 87 0.32 19.41 0.44
N GLU A 88 0.75 20.28 -0.46
CA GLU A 88 -0.08 21.34 -1.04
C GLU A 88 -1.10 20.80 -2.04
N LEU A 89 -0.76 19.69 -2.69
CA LEU A 89 -1.59 18.97 -3.65
C LEU A 89 -1.59 17.48 -3.32
N ILE A 90 -2.77 16.85 -3.33
CA ILE A 90 -2.90 15.39 -3.24
C ILE A 90 -3.42 14.88 -4.57
N VAL A 91 -2.71 13.91 -5.15
CA VAL A 91 -3.09 13.30 -6.43
C VAL A 91 -3.13 11.78 -6.30
N TYR A 92 -4.23 11.19 -6.73
CA TYR A 92 -4.40 9.76 -6.94
C TYR A 92 -4.35 9.45 -8.43
N THR A 93 -3.58 8.44 -8.83
CA THR A 93 -3.54 8.00 -10.22
C THR A 93 -3.69 6.49 -10.31
N GLY A 94 -4.59 6.00 -11.15
CA GLY A 94 -4.77 4.57 -11.34
C GLY A 94 -5.71 3.93 -10.31
N ASP A 95 -5.67 2.62 -10.22
CA ASP A 95 -6.75 1.79 -9.69
C ASP A 95 -6.89 1.93 -8.15
N LEU A 96 -7.84 2.78 -7.73
CA LEU A 96 -8.04 3.13 -6.32
C LEU A 96 -8.77 2.03 -5.55
N LEU A 97 -9.81 1.46 -6.17
CA LEU A 97 -10.57 0.33 -5.66
C LEU A 97 -10.35 -0.91 -6.55
N ASP A 98 -10.44 -2.07 -5.93
CA ASP A 98 -10.55 -3.35 -6.62
C ASP A 98 -12.02 -3.78 -6.72
N HIS A 99 -12.39 -4.52 -7.77
CA HIS A 99 -13.72 -5.09 -7.97
C HIS A 99 -14.25 -5.94 -6.80
N THR A 100 -13.36 -6.42 -5.92
CA THR A 100 -13.69 -7.21 -4.71
C THR A 100 -13.83 -6.37 -3.44
N ALA A 101 -13.72 -5.05 -3.52
CA ALA A 101 -13.80 -4.16 -2.37
C ALA A 101 -15.12 -4.26 -1.59
N ASP A 102 -15.04 -4.02 -0.28
CA ASP A 102 -16.23 -3.88 0.56
C ASP A 102 -17.15 -2.81 -0.05
N PRO A 103 -18.44 -3.08 -0.31
CA PRO A 103 -19.37 -2.10 -0.86
C PRO A 103 -19.47 -0.79 -0.06
N LYS A 104 -19.02 -0.78 1.20
CA LYS A 104 -18.93 0.42 2.04
C LYS A 104 -17.74 1.31 1.71
N LEU A 105 -16.70 0.76 1.06
CA LEU A 105 -15.58 1.51 0.52
C LEU A 105 -15.99 2.05 -0.85
N SER A 106 -16.32 3.33 -0.88
CA SER A 106 -16.41 4.07 -2.14
C SER A 106 -15.19 4.96 -2.29
N GLU A 107 -14.75 5.24 -3.53
CA GLU A 107 -13.66 6.18 -3.79
C GLU A 107 -13.91 7.52 -3.10
N THR A 108 -15.16 7.99 -3.15
CA THR A 108 -15.60 9.22 -2.49
C THR A 108 -15.42 9.18 -0.97
N SER A 109 -15.57 8.02 -0.33
CA SER A 109 -15.39 7.88 1.13
C SER A 109 -13.91 7.94 1.52
N ILE A 110 -13.03 7.37 0.69
CA ILE A 110 -11.57 7.43 0.86
C ILE A 110 -11.09 8.88 0.72
N LEU A 111 -11.54 9.57 -0.33
CA LEU A 111 -11.14 10.95 -0.64
C LEU A 111 -11.69 11.98 0.34
N LYS A 112 -12.88 11.77 0.92
CA LYS A 112 -13.53 12.70 1.87
C LYS A 112 -12.70 13.01 3.11
N GLY A 113 -11.78 12.13 3.52
CA GLY A 113 -10.93 12.34 4.67
C GLY A 113 -9.69 13.21 4.40
N LEU A 114 -9.46 13.58 3.14
CA LEU A 114 -8.25 14.28 2.70
C LEU A 114 -8.58 15.70 2.26
N HIS A 115 -7.69 16.60 2.67
CA HIS A 115 -7.76 18.01 2.31
C HIS A 115 -6.35 18.51 2.05
N ALA A 116 -6.20 19.28 0.98
CA ALA A 116 -4.98 19.98 0.63
C ALA A 116 -5.32 21.37 0.06
N PRO A 117 -4.46 22.38 0.25
CA PRO A 117 -4.70 23.76 -0.22
C PRO A 117 -5.08 23.88 -1.69
N LEU A 118 -4.41 23.14 -2.57
CA LEU A 118 -4.66 23.17 -4.02
C LEU A 118 -5.71 22.13 -4.48
N GLY A 119 -6.19 21.31 -3.55
CA GLY A 119 -7.23 20.31 -3.77
C GLY A 119 -6.72 18.87 -3.77
N VAL A 120 -7.68 17.97 -3.89
CA VAL A 120 -7.47 16.52 -4.00
C VAL A 120 -8.03 16.07 -5.34
N TYR A 121 -7.18 15.46 -6.17
CA TYR A 121 -7.56 15.04 -7.52
C TYR A 121 -7.33 13.54 -7.70
N ALA A 122 -8.16 12.90 -8.52
CA ALA A 122 -8.02 11.51 -8.89
C ALA A 122 -8.09 11.36 -10.42
N VAL A 123 -7.23 10.52 -10.96
CA VAL A 123 -7.30 10.04 -12.35
C VAL A 123 -7.69 8.57 -12.31
N LEU A 124 -8.84 8.25 -12.87
CA LEU A 124 -9.38 6.89 -12.89
C LEU A 124 -8.47 5.97 -13.71
N GLY A 125 -8.18 4.80 -13.13
CA GLY A 125 -7.49 3.73 -13.82
C GLY A 125 -8.42 2.85 -14.65
N ASN A 126 -7.91 1.72 -15.10
CA ASN A 126 -8.65 0.79 -15.95
C ASN A 126 -9.71 -0.01 -15.16
N LEU A 127 -9.49 -0.23 -13.86
CA LEU A 127 -10.47 -0.90 -13.01
C LEU A 127 -11.63 0.01 -12.59
N GLY A 128 -11.55 1.31 -12.91
CA GLY A 128 -12.65 2.26 -12.70
C GLY A 128 -13.04 2.48 -11.23
N LEU A 129 -14.15 3.20 -11.05
CA LEU A 129 -14.84 3.49 -9.79
C LEU A 129 -15.48 2.24 -9.16
#